data_AF-A0A2U9ILM2-F1
#
_entry.id   AF-A0A2U9ILM2-F1
#
_cell.length_a   1.000
_cell.length_b   1.000
_cell.length_c   1.000
_cell.angle_alpha   90.00
_cell.angle_beta   90.00
_cell.angle_gamma   90.00
#
_symmetry.space_group_name_H-M   'P 1'
#
loop_
_entity.id
_entity.type
_entity.pdbx_description
1 polymer ?
#
loop_
_entity_poly.entity_id
_entity_poly.type
_entity_poly.pdbx_seq_one_letter_code
_entity_poly.pdbx_strand_id
1 'polypeptide(L)'
;MTEEIIQEPISKKELLFSFIVILISLVISVLDKLVLIFIVSTVLYSIPLFFYRFFYIVKMFNQKSNKISIIPRLRYERSRAFRSLLLVFLFLLLPFALLYILPTSLWITETLSIISSWLFSSLLGWILISRIEKETGGKLVRYYIIDEKLGEVLVTEYGYKIENN
;
A
#
# COMPACT_ATOMS: atom_id res chain seq x y z
N MET A 1 30.75 4.72 0.63
CA MET A 1 30.29 5.56 -0.50
C MET A 1 28.82 5.85 -0.27
N THR A 2 28.37 7.09 -0.48
CA THR A 2 26.96 7.44 -0.25
C THR A 2 26.22 7.52 -1.57
N GLU A 3 25.22 6.66 -1.75
CA GLU A 3 24.38 6.62 -2.96
C GLU A 3 22.94 7.00 -2.63
N GLU A 4 22.30 7.77 -3.51
CA GLU A 4 20.86 8.03 -3.45
C GLU A 4 20.14 7.18 -4.51
N ILE A 5 19.25 6.30 -4.05
CA ILE A 5 18.41 5.47 -4.92
C ILE A 5 17.01 6.08 -4.98
N ILE A 6 16.53 6.32 -6.20
CA ILE A 6 15.21 6.90 -6.47
C ILE A 6 14.30 5.85 -7.10
N GLN A 7 13.08 5.72 -6.59
CA GLN A 7 12.08 4.75 -7.04
C GLN A 7 10.69 5.37 -7.11
N GLU A 8 9.86 4.86 -8.03
CA GLU A 8 8.44 5.21 -8.05
C GLU A 8 7.72 4.63 -6.83
N PRO A 9 6.87 5.41 -6.12
CA PRO A 9 6.15 4.91 -4.95
C PRO A 9 5.21 3.73 -5.25
N ILE A 10 4.66 3.68 -6.47
CA ILE A 10 3.82 2.59 -6.97
C ILE A 10 4.20 2.33 -8.43
N SER A 11 4.48 1.07 -8.76
CA SER A 11 4.82 0.70 -10.14
C SER A 11 3.59 0.67 -11.04
N LYS A 12 3.74 1.08 -12.31
CA LYS A 12 2.70 0.90 -13.35
C LYS A 12 2.22 -0.55 -13.48
N LYS A 13 3.12 -1.52 -13.29
CA LYS A 13 2.79 -2.96 -13.33
C LYS A 13 1.89 -3.35 -12.15
N GLU A 14 2.15 -2.81 -10.96
CA GLU A 14 1.33 -3.03 -9.77
C GLU A 14 -0.08 -2.47 -9.98
N LEU A 15 -0.21 -1.29 -10.59
CA LEU A 15 -1.51 -0.68 -10.88
C LEU A 15 -2.33 -1.49 -11.88
N LEU A 16 -1.69 -1.92 -12.98
CA LEU A 16 -2.37 -2.74 -13.98
C LEU A 16 -2.84 -4.07 -13.38
N PHE A 17 -1.98 -4.75 -12.62
CA PHE A 17 -2.34 -5.98 -11.92
C PHE A 17 -3.48 -5.75 -10.93
N SER A 18 -3.40 -4.67 -10.13
CA SER A 18 -4.44 -4.31 -9.16
C SER A 18 -5.79 -4.13 -9.85
N PHE A 19 -5.83 -3.37 -10.93
CA PHE A 19 -7.06 -3.12 -11.69
C PHE A 19 -7.67 -4.41 -12.25
N ILE A 20 -6.86 -5.28 -12.85
CA ILE A 20 -7.31 -6.55 -13.43
C ILE A 20 -7.93 -7.45 -12.35
N VAL A 21 -7.24 -7.63 -11.21
CA VAL A 21 -7.74 -8.53 -10.15
C VAL A 21 -9.02 -8.00 -9.51
N ILE A 22 -9.13 -6.70 -9.30
CA ILE A 22 -10.36 -6.08 -8.76
C ILE A 22 -11.51 -6.26 -9.76
N LEU A 23 -11.26 -6.08 -11.06
CA LEU A 23 -12.27 -6.27 -12.09
C LEU A 23 -12.76 -7.72 -12.15
N ILE A 24 -11.85 -8.70 -12.10
CA ILE A 24 -12.21 -10.13 -12.07
C ILE A 24 -13.04 -10.43 -10.81
N SER A 25 -12.60 -9.95 -9.65
CA SER A 25 -13.30 -10.15 -8.37
C SER A 25 -14.71 -9.54 -8.38
N LEU A 26 -14.85 -8.36 -9.01
CA LEU A 26 -16.14 -7.72 -9.21
C LEU A 26 -17.05 -8.57 -10.11
N VAL A 27 -16.53 -9.09 -11.23
CA VAL A 27 -17.30 -9.97 -12.13
C VAL A 27 -17.78 -11.23 -11.39
N ILE A 28 -16.92 -11.88 -10.61
CA ILE A 28 -17.31 -13.05 -9.80
C ILE A 28 -18.44 -12.68 -8.83
N SER A 29 -18.30 -11.54 -8.15
CA SER A 29 -19.32 -11.05 -7.20
C SER A 29 -20.65 -10.68 -7.87
N VAL A 30 -20.62 -10.27 -9.14
CA VAL A 30 -21.83 -10.05 -9.97
C VAL A 30 -22.54 -11.35 -10.25
N LEU A 31 -21.80 -12.39 -10.64
CA LEU A 31 -22.36 -13.72 -10.91
C LEU A 31 -22.99 -14.34 -9.66
N ASP A 32 -22.36 -14.13 -8.50
CA ASP A 32 -22.87 -14.60 -7.20
C ASP A 32 -23.98 -13.72 -6.59
N LYS A 33 -24.33 -12.59 -7.23
CA LYS A 33 -25.32 -11.60 -6.75
C LYS A 33 -24.94 -10.95 -5.40
N LEU A 34 -23.66 -10.92 -5.07
CA LEU A 34 -23.11 -10.36 -3.82
C LEU A 34 -22.28 -9.09 -4.04
N VAL A 35 -22.43 -8.43 -5.20
CA VAL A 35 -21.69 -7.22 -5.59
C VAL A 35 -21.65 -6.15 -4.51
N LEU A 36 -22.79 -5.87 -3.88
CA LEU A 36 -22.88 -4.80 -2.90
C LEU A 36 -22.05 -5.13 -1.65
N ILE A 37 -22.08 -6.39 -1.20
CA ILE A 37 -21.23 -6.87 -0.12
C ILE A 37 -19.77 -6.78 -0.51
N PHE A 38 -19.42 -7.26 -1.71
CA PHE A 38 -18.05 -7.18 -2.20
C PHE A 38 -17.51 -5.75 -2.21
N ILE A 39 -18.25 -4.79 -2.77
CA ILE A 39 -17.83 -3.38 -2.86
C ILE A 39 -17.69 -2.78 -1.47
N VAL A 40 -18.68 -2.95 -0.59
CA VAL A 40 -18.67 -2.39 0.76
C VAL A 40 -17.52 -2.95 1.57
N SER A 41 -17.35 -4.26 1.61
CA SER A 41 -16.27 -4.94 2.34
C SER A 41 -14.90 -4.55 1.78
N THR A 42 -14.73 -4.52 0.45
CA THR A 42 -13.47 -4.08 -0.18
C THR A 42 -13.12 -2.66 0.24
N VAL A 43 -14.06 -1.70 0.14
CA VAL A 43 -13.82 -0.31 0.53
C VAL A 43 -13.49 -0.20 2.01
N LEU A 44 -14.26 -0.88 2.87
CA LEU A 44 -14.07 -0.86 4.32
C LEU A 44 -12.68 -1.35 4.72
N TYR A 45 -12.20 -2.45 4.13
CA TYR A 45 -10.87 -3.00 4.40
C TYR A 45 -9.74 -2.17 3.77
N SER A 46 -9.99 -1.56 2.61
CA SER A 46 -8.97 -0.80 1.87
C SER A 46 -8.58 0.50 2.55
N ILE A 47 -9.53 1.18 3.22
CA ILE A 47 -9.28 2.49 3.82
C ILE A 47 -8.21 2.41 4.93
N PRO A 48 -8.32 1.51 5.93
CA PRO A 48 -7.27 1.34 6.95
C PRO A 48 -5.92 0.96 6.33
N LEU A 49 -5.91 0.06 5.33
CA LEU A 49 -4.68 -0.34 4.63
C LEU A 49 -4.04 0.82 3.90
N PHE A 50 -4.84 1.65 3.24
CA PHE A 50 -4.36 2.83 2.55
C PHE A 50 -3.65 3.77 3.52
N PHE A 51 -4.28 4.09 4.66
CA PHE A 51 -3.65 4.93 5.67
C PHE A 51 -2.40 4.28 6.28
N TYR A 52 -2.39 2.97 6.46
CA TYR A 52 -1.21 2.24 6.96
C TYR A 52 -0.03 2.29 5.96
N ARG A 53 -0.28 1.95 4.70
CA ARG A 53 0.73 1.84 3.64
C ARG A 53 1.26 3.21 3.20
N PHE A 54 0.35 4.16 3.02
CA PHE A 54 0.65 5.49 2.47
C PHE A 54 0.69 6.59 3.54
N PHE A 55 0.82 6.23 4.82
CA PHE A 55 0.84 7.17 5.94
C PHE A 55 1.73 8.39 5.71
N TYR A 56 2.96 8.17 5.27
CA TYR A 56 3.92 9.26 5.06
C TYR A 56 3.57 10.13 3.85
N ILE A 57 2.96 9.57 2.79
CA ILE A 57 2.49 10.35 1.64
C ILE A 57 1.26 11.19 2.05
N VAL A 58 0.34 10.60 2.82
CA VAL A 58 -0.80 11.32 3.41
C VAL A 58 -0.31 12.45 4.33
N LYS A 59 0.69 12.17 5.17
CA LYS A 59 1.30 13.19 6.04
C LYS A 59 1.93 14.31 5.22
N MET A 60 2.63 13.98 4.15
CA MET A 60 3.26 14.94 3.25
C MET A 60 2.22 15.86 2.61
N PHE A 61 1.13 15.29 2.10
CA PHE A 61 0.00 16.03 1.54
C PHE A 61 -0.65 16.96 2.57
N ASN A 62 -0.97 16.45 3.76
CA ASN A 62 -1.61 17.24 4.81
C ASN A 62 -0.72 18.39 5.33
N GLN A 63 0.59 18.17 5.39
CA GLN A 63 1.56 19.18 5.83
C GLN A 63 2.01 20.12 4.72
N LYS A 64 1.57 19.90 3.47
CA LYS A 64 2.05 20.62 2.27
C LYS A 64 3.58 20.67 2.20
N SER A 65 4.24 19.58 2.61
CA SER A 65 5.70 19.47 2.58
C SER A 65 6.17 18.90 1.26
N ASN A 66 7.30 19.38 0.73
CA ASN A 66 7.93 18.83 -0.46
C ASN A 66 8.84 17.63 -0.16
N LYS A 67 9.14 17.37 1.12
CA LYS A 67 9.99 16.24 1.55
C LYS A 67 9.55 15.71 2.91
N ILE A 68 9.52 14.39 3.03
CA ILE A 68 9.42 13.69 4.31
C ILE A 68 10.55 12.68 4.38
N SER A 69 11.42 12.85 5.38
CA SER A 69 12.54 11.96 5.67
C SER A 69 12.27 11.12 6.91
N ILE A 70 12.80 9.91 6.92
CA ILE A 70 12.76 8.96 8.03
C ILE A 70 14.20 8.51 8.27
N ILE A 71 14.67 8.73 9.48
CA ILE A 71 15.96 8.22 9.96
C ILE A 71 15.67 6.88 10.65
N PRO A 72 16.14 5.75 10.12
CA PRO A 72 15.85 4.43 10.68
C PRO A 72 16.48 4.33 12.06
N ARG A 73 15.65 4.17 13.09
CA ARG A 73 16.10 3.75 14.42
C ARG A 73 15.71 2.30 14.62
N LEU A 74 16.67 1.48 15.06
CA LEU A 74 16.55 0.03 15.19
C LEU A 74 15.25 -0.42 15.91
N ARG A 75 14.86 0.28 16.97
CA ARG A 75 13.63 0.00 17.74
C ARG A 75 12.36 0.21 16.91
N TYR A 76 12.28 1.29 16.14
CA TYR A 76 11.10 1.60 15.33
C TYR A 76 11.00 0.66 14.12
N GLU A 77 12.13 0.33 13.49
CA GLU A 77 12.15 -0.61 12.36
C GLU A 77 11.73 -2.02 12.78
N ARG A 78 12.20 -2.52 13.93
CA ARG A 78 11.74 -3.82 14.47
C ARG A 78 10.23 -3.84 14.72
N SER A 79 9.70 -2.78 15.36
CA SER A 79 8.26 -2.70 15.61
C SER A 79 7.47 -2.61 14.30
N ARG A 80 7.98 -1.89 13.30
CA ARG A 80 7.34 -1.75 11.99
C ARG A 80 7.33 -3.08 11.23
N ALA A 81 8.45 -3.78 11.22
CA ALA A 81 8.57 -5.12 10.62
C ALA A 81 7.59 -6.10 11.27
N PHE A 82 7.49 -6.11 12.60
CA PHE A 82 6.53 -6.96 13.31
C PHE A 82 5.08 -6.64 12.95
N ARG A 83 4.70 -5.35 12.91
CA ARG A 83 3.35 -4.93 12.49
C ARG A 83 3.03 -5.34 11.06
N SER A 84 3.97 -5.16 10.13
CA SER A 84 3.81 -5.60 8.75
C SER A 84 3.66 -7.12 8.66
N LEU A 85 4.47 -7.88 9.41
CA LEU A 85 4.39 -9.34 9.44
C LEU A 85 3.04 -9.80 9.99
N LEU A 86 2.56 -9.18 11.08
CA LEU A 86 1.25 -9.46 11.64
C LEU A 86 0.12 -9.16 10.65
N LEU A 87 0.19 -8.05 9.92
CA LEU A 87 -0.79 -7.74 8.88
C LEU A 87 -0.78 -8.77 7.75
N VAL A 88 0.39 -9.15 7.24
CA VAL A 88 0.50 -10.19 6.19
C VAL A 88 -0.05 -11.52 6.69
N PHE A 89 0.26 -11.88 7.94
CA PHE A 89 -0.23 -13.09 8.58
C PHE A 89 -1.76 -13.08 8.73
N LEU A 90 -2.36 -11.95 9.11
CA LEU A 90 -3.81 -11.79 9.15
C LEU A 90 -4.41 -11.94 7.75
N PHE A 91 -3.85 -11.30 6.73
CA PHE A 91 -4.34 -11.42 5.34
C PHE A 91 -4.31 -12.86 4.83
N LEU A 92 -3.33 -13.63 5.28
CA LEU A 92 -3.19 -15.04 4.93
C LEU A 92 -4.18 -15.92 5.71
N LEU A 93 -4.36 -15.70 7.01
CA LEU A 93 -5.18 -16.57 7.86
C LEU A 93 -6.66 -16.21 7.90
N LEU A 94 -7.03 -14.93 7.78
CA LEU A 94 -8.41 -14.49 7.92
C LEU A 94 -9.35 -15.20 6.94
N PRO A 95 -8.98 -15.38 5.64
CA PRO A 95 -9.81 -16.16 4.73
C PRO A 95 -10.12 -17.57 5.24
N PHE A 96 -9.13 -18.28 5.79
CA PHE A 96 -9.35 -19.62 6.32
C PHE A 96 -10.21 -19.63 7.58
N ALA A 97 -10.05 -18.62 8.45
CA ALA A 97 -10.88 -18.49 9.64
C ALA A 97 -12.36 -18.23 9.28
N LEU A 98 -12.60 -17.39 8.26
CA LEU A 98 -13.95 -17.06 7.79
C LEU A 98 -14.70 -18.27 7.22
N LEU A 99 -13.99 -19.28 6.70
CA LEU A 99 -14.59 -20.49 6.15
C LEU A 99 -15.42 -21.26 7.20
N TYR A 100 -15.04 -21.17 8.47
CA TYR A 100 -15.75 -21.83 9.57
C TYR A 100 -16.96 -21.05 10.08
N ILE A 101 -17.13 -19.79 9.66
CA ILE A 101 -18.13 -18.86 10.20
C ILE A 101 -19.19 -18.52 9.14
N LEU A 102 -18.77 -18.37 7.88
CA LEU A 102 -19.63 -17.89 6.81
C LEU A 102 -20.06 -19.02 5.87
N PRO A 103 -21.29 -18.97 5.31
CA PRO A 103 -21.68 -19.77 4.17
C PRO A 103 -20.71 -19.59 2.99
N THR A 104 -20.56 -20.63 2.16
CA THR A 104 -19.56 -20.68 1.08
C THR A 104 -19.57 -19.47 0.16
N SER A 105 -20.74 -18.99 -0.26
CA SER A 105 -20.85 -17.82 -1.16
C SER A 105 -20.39 -16.51 -0.50
N LEU A 106 -20.76 -16.29 0.76
CA LEU A 106 -20.31 -15.13 1.54
C LEU A 106 -18.81 -15.22 1.86
N TRP A 107 -18.32 -16.43 2.15
CA TRP A 107 -16.90 -16.68 2.38
C TRP A 107 -16.04 -16.34 1.16
N ILE A 108 -16.43 -16.81 -0.05
CA ILE A 108 -15.73 -16.49 -1.30
C ILE A 108 -15.71 -14.98 -1.51
N THR A 109 -16.87 -14.33 -1.36
CA THR A 109 -17.01 -12.89 -1.54
C THR A 109 -16.11 -12.09 -0.59
N GLU A 110 -16.15 -12.42 0.70
CA GLU A 110 -15.30 -11.74 1.71
C GLU A 110 -13.81 -12.01 1.48
N THR A 111 -13.44 -13.22 1.08
CA THR A 111 -12.05 -13.55 0.73
C THR A 111 -11.57 -12.73 -0.46
N LEU A 112 -12.39 -12.62 -1.52
CA LEU A 112 -12.10 -11.76 -2.65
C LEU A 112 -12.01 -10.29 -2.25
N SER A 113 -12.86 -9.82 -1.33
CA SER A 113 -12.79 -8.46 -0.79
C SER A 113 -11.52 -8.19 -0.01
N ILE A 114 -11.06 -9.13 0.83
CA ILE A 114 -9.80 -9.02 1.58
C ILE A 114 -8.64 -8.93 0.59
N ILE A 115 -8.52 -9.85 -0.36
CA ILE A 115 -7.44 -9.83 -1.36
C ILE A 115 -7.49 -8.53 -2.18
N SER A 116 -8.67 -8.18 -2.66
CA SER A 116 -8.89 -6.96 -3.45
C SER A 116 -8.60 -5.69 -2.66
N SER A 117 -8.74 -5.71 -1.33
CA SER A 117 -8.55 -4.51 -0.52
C SER A 117 -7.10 -3.99 -0.52
N TRP A 118 -6.12 -4.89 -0.55
CA TRP A 118 -4.72 -4.50 -0.68
C TRP A 118 -4.49 -3.80 -2.02
N LEU A 119 -5.01 -4.37 -3.10
CA LEU A 119 -4.88 -3.83 -4.45
C LEU A 119 -5.63 -2.52 -4.62
N PHE A 120 -6.83 -2.42 -4.06
CA PHE A 120 -7.64 -1.20 -4.10
C PHE A 120 -6.97 -0.09 -3.28
N SER A 121 -6.29 -0.42 -2.18
CA SER A 121 -5.46 0.56 -1.46
C SER A 121 -4.31 1.13 -2.30
N SER A 122 -3.73 0.34 -3.23
CA SER A 122 -2.74 0.85 -4.19
C SER A 122 -3.37 1.83 -5.20
N LEU A 123 -4.60 1.58 -5.65
CA LEU A 123 -5.34 2.52 -6.52
C LEU A 123 -5.64 3.84 -5.80
N LEU A 124 -6.07 3.79 -4.53
CA LEU A 124 -6.24 4.97 -3.70
C LEU A 124 -4.92 5.72 -3.51
N GLY A 125 -3.82 4.98 -3.31
CA GLY A 125 -2.45 5.49 -3.30
C GLY A 125 -2.12 6.28 -4.55
N TRP A 126 -2.37 5.69 -5.72
CA TRP A 126 -2.12 6.36 -7.00
C TRP A 126 -2.94 7.64 -7.18
N ILE A 127 -4.22 7.63 -6.81
CA ILE A 127 -5.06 8.85 -6.86
C ILE A 127 -4.45 9.97 -6.02
N LEU A 128 -4.01 9.67 -4.79
CA LEU A 128 -3.36 10.65 -3.93
C LEU A 128 -2.04 11.17 -4.53
N ILE A 129 -1.21 10.26 -5.06
CA ILE A 129 0.06 10.61 -5.69
C ILE A 129 -0.16 11.53 -6.88
N SER A 130 -1.05 11.16 -7.81
CA SER A 130 -1.37 11.97 -8.98
C SER A 130 -1.92 13.36 -8.60
N ARG A 131 -2.65 13.45 -7.48
CA ARG A 131 -3.09 14.76 -6.95
C ARG A 131 -1.91 15.60 -6.45
N ILE A 132 -1.00 15.03 -5.68
CA ILE A 132 0.21 15.72 -5.19
C ILE A 132 1.05 16.22 -6.38
N GLU A 133 1.30 15.36 -7.37
CA GLU A 133 2.09 15.71 -8.55
C GLU A 133 1.45 16.84 -9.36
N LYS A 134 0.12 16.81 -9.50
CA LYS A 134 -0.63 17.89 -10.17
C LYS A 134 -0.58 19.22 -9.41
N GLU A 135 -0.67 19.20 -8.08
CA GLU A 135 -0.66 20.41 -7.25
C GLU A 135 0.73 21.05 -7.15
N THR A 136 1.80 20.24 -7.26
CA THR A 136 3.18 20.70 -7.04
C THR A 136 3.98 20.89 -8.33
N GLY A 137 3.53 20.30 -9.44
CA GLY A 137 4.21 20.37 -10.74
C GLY A 137 5.46 19.50 -10.85
N GLY A 138 5.79 18.72 -9.82
CA GLY A 138 6.91 17.79 -9.79
C GLY A 138 6.45 16.33 -9.64
N LYS A 139 7.40 15.39 -9.77
CA LYS A 139 7.14 13.95 -9.64
C LYS A 139 7.38 13.50 -8.20
N LEU A 140 6.46 12.72 -7.63
CA LEU A 140 6.66 12.17 -6.29
C LEU A 140 7.52 10.92 -6.39
N VAL A 141 8.67 10.95 -5.72
CA VAL A 141 9.61 9.82 -5.71
C VAL A 141 9.90 9.35 -4.30
N ARG A 142 10.09 8.04 -4.16
CA ARG A 142 10.64 7.44 -2.95
C ARG A 142 12.16 7.46 -3.08
N TYR A 143 12.85 7.92 -2.06
CA TYR A 143 14.31 7.97 -2.05
C TYR A 143 14.88 7.18 -0.87
N TYR A 144 16.09 6.66 -1.06
CA TYR A 144 16.90 6.01 -0.05
C TYR A 144 18.31 6.55 -0.14
N ILE A 145 18.85 6.99 0.99
CA ILE A 145 20.27 7.32 1.15
C ILE A 145 20.93 6.10 1.78
N ILE A 146 21.86 5.52 1.05
CA ILE A 146 22.58 4.32 1.42
C ILE A 146 24.03 4.70 1.65
N ASP A 147 24.61 4.18 2.73
CA ASP A 147 26.02 4.35 3.07
C ASP A 147 26.68 2.97 3.21
N GLU A 148 27.76 2.76 2.48
CA GLU A 148 28.58 1.56 2.61
C GLU A 148 29.67 1.80 3.67
N LYS A 149 29.60 1.04 4.76
CA LYS A 149 30.63 1.02 5.81
C LYS A 149 31.04 -0.42 6.11
N LEU A 150 32.35 -0.67 6.12
CA LEU A 150 32.92 -1.97 6.52
C LEU A 150 32.39 -3.18 5.70
N GLY A 151 32.01 -2.96 4.44
CA GLY A 151 31.41 -3.99 3.59
C GLY A 151 29.92 -4.25 3.84
N GLU A 152 29.28 -3.50 4.74
CA GLU A 152 27.84 -3.54 4.98
C GLU A 152 27.14 -2.35 4.31
N VAL A 153 26.02 -2.62 3.66
CA VAL A 153 25.15 -1.63 3.02
C VAL A 153 24.09 -1.18 4.03
N LEU A 154 24.18 0.06 4.52
CA LEU A 154 23.29 0.59 5.53
C LEU A 154 22.41 1.71 4.96
N VAL A 155 21.10 1.59 5.12
CA VAL A 155 20.18 2.70 4.81
C VAL A 155 20.26 3.72 5.94
N THR A 156 20.71 4.94 5.63
CA THR A 156 20.89 6.02 6.60
C THR A 156 19.69 6.96 6.67
N GLU A 157 18.99 7.15 5.54
CA GLU A 157 17.76 7.93 5.45
C GLU A 157 16.88 7.34 4.35
N TYR A 158 15.57 7.35 4.54
CA TYR A 158 14.64 7.04 3.46
C TYR A 158 13.38 7.88 3.58
N GLY A 159 12.65 8.05 2.48
CA GLY A 159 11.49 8.92 2.52
C GLY A 159 10.83 9.15 1.18
N TYR A 160 10.07 10.24 1.11
CA TYR A 160 9.42 10.73 -0.10
C TYR A 160 9.83 12.17 -0.34
N LYS A 161 10.11 12.51 -1.60
CA LYS A 161 10.43 13.87 -2.04
C LYS A 161 9.73 14.18 -3.36
N ILE A 162 9.49 15.45 -3.60
CA ILE A 162 9.08 15.95 -4.92
C ILE A 162 10.34 16.28 -5.70
N GLU A 163 10.48 15.65 -6.85
CA GLU A 163 11.55 15.90 -7.81
C GLU A 163 10.98 16.79 -8.92
N ASN A 164 11.48 18.02 -8.99
CA ASN A 164 11.15 18.93 -10.09
C ASN A 164 12.09 18.61 -11.25
N ASN A 165 11.52 18.39 -12.44
CA ASN A 165 12.29 18.31 -13.68
C ASN A 165 13.03 19.62 -13.98
#